data_AF-I8UJ15-F1
#
_entry.id   AF-I8UJ15-F1
#
_cell.length_a   1.000
_cell.length_b   1.000
_cell.length_c   1.000
_cell.angle_alpha   90.00
_cell.angle_beta   90.00
_cell.angle_gamma   90.00
#
_symmetry.space_group_name_H-M   'P 1'
#
loop_
_entity.id
_entity.type
_entity.pdbx_description
1 polymer ?
#
loop_
_entity_poly.entity_id
_entity_poly.type
_entity_poly.pdbx_seq_one_letter_code
_entity_poly.pdbx_strand_id
1 'polypeptide(L)' 'MKPLQISAETAVMLAKKLNVPLEQLMHMPQHILMKKLMELEQADSESETKKD' A
#
# COMPACT_ATOMS: atom_id res chain seq x y z
N MET A 1 0.93 12.90 15.05
CA MET A 1 1.08 12.16 13.76
C MET A 1 1.63 13.14 12.75
N LYS A 2 2.86 12.95 12.25
CA LYS A 2 3.33 13.74 11.10
C LYS A 2 2.50 13.27 9.89
N PRO A 3 1.83 14.17 9.16
CA PRO A 3 1.05 13.76 7.99
C PRO A 3 1.98 13.10 6.98
N LEU A 4 1.50 12.03 6.33
CA LEU A 4 2.22 11.40 5.23
C LEU A 4 2.50 12.48 4.16
N GLN A 5 3.76 12.62 3.76
CA GLN A 5 4.15 13.59 2.74
C GLN A 5 3.98 12.98 1.35
N ILE A 6 2.73 12.63 1.03
CA ILE A 6 2.33 12.08 -0.27
C ILE A 6 1.36 13.03 -0.94
N SER A 7 1.42 13.12 -2.27
CA SER A 7 0.42 13.86 -3.03
C SER A 7 -0.93 13.12 -3.00
N ALA A 8 -2.01 13.86 -3.25
CA ALA A 8 -3.36 13.29 -3.32
C ALA A 8 -3.46 12.18 -4.38
N GLU A 9 -2.78 12.37 -5.53
CA GLU A 9 -2.73 11.38 -6.61
C GLU A 9 -2.08 10.07 -6.16
N THR A 10 -0.94 10.15 -5.47
CA THR A 10 -0.24 8.99 -4.92
C THR A 10 -1.09 8.31 -3.85
N ALA A 11 -1.79 9.07 -3.00
CA ALA A 11 -2.69 8.50 -1.99
C ALA A 11 -3.82 7.68 -2.63
N VAL A 12 -4.46 8.19 -3.69
CA VAL A 12 -5.52 7.47 -4.41
C VAL A 12 -4.97 6.19 -5.07
N MET A 13 -3.79 6.27 -5.68
CA MET A 13 -3.16 5.10 -6.31
C MET A 13 -2.79 4.03 -5.28
N LEU A 14 -2.20 4.44 -4.15
CA LEU A 14 -1.83 3.54 -3.06
C LEU A 14 -3.07 2.91 -2.42
N ALA A 15 -4.13 3.67 -2.18
CA ALA A 15 -5.39 3.16 -1.63
C ALA A 15 -5.97 2.04 -2.50
N LYS A 16 -5.97 2.23 -3.83
CA LYS A 16 -6.40 1.22 -4.80
C LYS A 16 -5.49 -0.01 -4.82
N LYS A 17 -4.16 0.18 -4.88
CA LYS A 17 -3.19 -0.93 -4.92
C LYS A 17 -3.22 -1.77 -3.65
N LEU A 18 -3.32 -1.13 -2.49
CA LEU A 18 -3.39 -1.77 -1.19
C LEU A 18 -4.79 -2.28 -0.84
N ASN A 19 -5.79 -2.03 -1.70
CA ASN A 19 -7.19 -2.32 -1.49
C ASN A 19 -7.70 -1.84 -0.11
N VAL A 20 -7.34 -0.60 0.26
CA VAL A 20 -7.73 0.05 1.52
C VAL A 20 -8.49 1.35 1.24
N PRO A 21 -9.44 1.75 2.11
CA PRO A 21 -10.09 3.06 2.01
C PRO A 21 -9.08 4.21 2.09
N LEU A 22 -9.34 5.30 1.36
CA LEU A 22 -8.46 6.47 1.33
C LEU A 22 -8.36 7.14 2.70
N GLU A 23 -9.48 7.21 3.43
CA GLU A 23 -9.55 7.74 4.80
C GLU A 23 -8.62 6.96 5.72
N GLN A 24 -8.64 5.63 5.61
CA GLN A 24 -7.77 4.76 6.40
C GLN A 24 -6.29 4.94 6.03
N LEU A 25 -5.98 5.11 4.75
CA LEU A 25 -4.61 5.37 4.28
C LEU A 25 -4.07 6.69 4.84
N MET A 26 -4.88 7.75 4.86
CA MET A 26 -4.49 9.07 5.35
C MET A 26 -4.19 9.09 6.86
N HIS A 27 -4.80 8.19 7.62
CA HIS A 27 -4.52 8.01 9.05
C HIS A 27 -3.47 6.93 9.33
N MET A 28 -2.97 6.25 8.29
CA MET A 28 -2.07 5.13 8.45
C MET A 28 -0.67 5.61 8.90
N PRO A 29 -0.09 4.98 9.95
CA PRO A 29 1.31 5.22 10.29
C PRO A 29 2.24 4.77 9.16
N GLN A 30 3.30 5.55 8.90
CA GLN A 30 4.24 5.29 7.80
C GLN A 30 4.86 3.88 7.84
N HIS A 31 5.18 3.35 9.03
CA HIS A 31 5.77 2.01 9.15
C HIS A 31 4.79 0.88 8.78
N ILE A 32 3.49 1.08 9.02
CA ILE A 32 2.44 0.13 8.61
C ILE A 32 2.27 0.14 7.09
N LEU A 33 2.31 1.33 6.49
CA LEU A 33 2.26 1.48 5.03
C LEU A 33 3.44 0.74 4.38
N MET A 34 4.65 0.91 4.91
CA MET A 34 5.85 0.21 4.42
C MET A 34 5.71 -1.31 4.53
N LYS A 35 5.19 -1.82 5.64
CA LYS A 35 4.95 -3.26 5.81
C LYS A 35 3.98 -3.80 4.76
N LYS A 36 2.86 -3.12 4.52
CA LYS A 36 1.87 -3.57 3.52
C LYS A 36 2.41 -3.50 2.09
N LEU A 37 3.28 -2.53 1.78
CA LEU A 37 3.95 -2.47 0.48
C LEU A 37 4.90 -3.66 0.29
N MET A 38 5.68 -4.02 1.31
CA MET A 38 6.53 -5.21 1.28
C MET A 38 5.71 -6.50 1.15
N GLU A 39 4.58 -6.61 1.85
CA GLU A 39 3.65 -7.75 1.72
C GLU A 39 3.07 -7.85 0.30
N LEU A 40 2.75 -6.72 -0.36
CA LEU A 40 2.29 -6.71 -1.75
C LEU A 40 3.37 -7.18 -2.73
N GLU A 41 4.60 -6.67 -2.62
CA GLU A 41 5.70 -7.07 -3.51
C GLU A 41 6.02 -8.58 -3.37
N GLN A 42 5.94 -9.11 -2.14
CA GLN A 42 6.12 -10.54 -1.88
C GLN A 42 4.97 -11.37 -2.46
N ALA A 43 3.72 -10.92 -2.28
CA ALA A 43 2.56 -11.60 -2.83
C ALA A 43 2.53 -11.61 -4.37
N ASP A 44 2.94 -10.51 -5.01
CA ASP A 44 3.08 -10.43 -6.47
C ASP A 44 4.15 -11.45 -6.94
N SER A 45 5.29 -11.53 -6.23
CA SER A 45 6.37 -12.48 -6.55
C SER A 45 6.00 -13.95 -6.34
N GLU A 46 5.14 -14.27 -5.37
CA GLU A 46 4.63 -15.64 -5.15
C GLU A 46 3.48 -16.02 -6.10
N SER A 47 2.79 -15.03 -6.68
CA SER A 47 1.69 -15.26 -7.62
C SER A 47 2.15 -15.58 -9.05
N GLU A 48 3.39 -15.27 -9.42
CA GLU A 48 4.00 -15.65 -10.70
C GLU A 48 4.51 -17.10 -10.75
N THR A 49 4.63 -17.80 -9.61
CA THR A 49 5.17 -19.19 -9.56
C THR A 49 4.11 -20.30 -9.53
N LYS A 50 2.83 -19.97 -9.68
CA LYS A 50 1.70 -20.95 -9.70
C LYS A 50 0.87 -20.93 -10.98
N LYS A 51 1.49 -20.61 -12.12
CA LYS A 51 0.90 -20.74 -13.46
C LYS A 51 1.84 -21.48 -14.43
N ASP A 52 2.27 -22.67 -14.05
CA ASP A 52 2.76 -23.70 -14.98
C ASP A 52 2.26 -25.08 -14.56
#